data_AF-A0A7S0TSA7-F1
#
_entry.id   AF-A0A7S0TSA7-F1
#
_cell.length_a   1.000
_cell.length_b   1.000
_cell.length_c   1.000
_cell.angle_alpha   90.00
_cell.angle_beta   90.00
_cell.angle_gamma   90.00
#
_symmetry.space_group_name_H-M   'P 1'
#
loop_
_entity.id
_entity.type
_entity.pdbx_description
1 polymer ?
#
loop_
_entity_poly.entity_id
_entity_poly.type
_entity_poly.pdbx_seq_one_letter_code
_entity_poly.pdbx_strand_id
1 'polypeptide(L)'
;FEKVALAYYALLEALLGQGMDIVCGFETWVVVDVLASLQKGLATALRHKILIQCAKAIDFFGSFLFRHKHRDTPVVSRMRHHLTQVPTLVTELIALLVKQLLTDDHTDL
;
A
#
# COMPACT_ATOMS: atom_id res chain seq x y z
N PHE A 1 5.84 -16.91 -14.30
CA PHE A 1 5.34 -16.20 -13.10
C PHE A 1 4.87 -14.77 -13.37
N GLU A 2 5.26 -14.13 -14.47
CA GLU A 2 4.87 -12.73 -14.79
C GLU A 2 3.36 -12.46 -14.77
N LYS A 3 2.55 -13.31 -15.43
CA LYS A 3 1.08 -13.18 -15.41
C LYS A 3 0.50 -13.25 -13.99
N VAL A 4 1.11 -14.04 -13.12
CA VAL A 4 0.72 -14.18 -11.71
C VAL A 4 1.05 -12.89 -10.96
N ALA A 5 2.24 -12.31 -11.17
CA ALA A 5 2.61 -11.04 -10.55
C ALA A 5 1.65 -9.91 -10.96
N LEU A 6 1.32 -9.80 -12.26
CA LEU A 6 0.35 -8.81 -12.75
C LEU A 6 -1.04 -9.00 -12.13
N ALA A 7 -1.53 -10.24 -12.04
CA ALA A 7 -2.80 -10.53 -11.39
C ALA A 7 -2.78 -10.22 -9.89
N TYR A 8 -1.67 -10.53 -9.21
CA TYR A 8 -1.48 -10.25 -7.79
C TYR A 8 -1.52 -8.74 -7.50
N TYR A 9 -0.76 -7.91 -8.22
CA TYR A 9 -0.77 -6.46 -7.99
C TYR A 9 -2.10 -5.82 -8.41
N ALA A 10 -2.79 -6.34 -9.43
CA ALA A 10 -4.15 -5.93 -9.74
C ALA A 10 -5.13 -6.23 -8.61
N LEU A 11 -5.00 -7.40 -7.95
CA LEU A 11 -5.80 -7.76 -6.78
C LEU A 11 -5.50 -6.82 -5.60
N LEU A 12 -4.23 -6.51 -5.32
CA LEU A 12 -3.88 -5.58 -4.24
C LEU A 12 -4.43 -4.17 -4.49
N GLU A 13 -4.37 -3.69 -5.73
CA GLU A 13 -4.98 -2.41 -6.14
C GLU A 13 -6.49 -2.42 -5.86
N ALA A 14 -7.20 -3.50 -6.22
CA ALA A 14 -8.64 -3.63 -5.99
C ALA A 14 -8.98 -3.73 -4.50
N LEU A 15 -8.23 -4.52 -3.72
CA LEU A 15 -8.43 -4.68 -2.28
C LEU A 15 -8.26 -3.34 -1.56
N LEU A 16 -7.21 -2.58 -1.85
CA LEU A 16 -6.98 -1.30 -1.18
C LEU A 16 -7.87 -0.18 -1.73
N GLY A 17 -8.29 -0.25 -2.99
CA GLY A 17 -9.16 0.75 -3.60
C GLY A 17 -10.65 0.60 -3.27
N GLN A 18 -11.14 -0.64 -3.17
CA GLN A 18 -12.58 -0.94 -3.06
C GLN A 18 -12.93 -1.88 -1.90
N GLY A 19 -12.01 -2.78 -1.51
CA GLY A 19 -12.22 -3.80 -0.49
C GLY A 19 -11.46 -3.56 0.81
N MET A 20 -11.27 -2.30 1.21
CA MET A 20 -10.44 -1.96 2.37
C MET A 20 -10.99 -2.55 3.69
N ASP A 21 -12.30 -2.75 3.77
CA ASP A 21 -12.97 -3.47 4.84
C ASP A 21 -12.48 -4.92 4.97
N ILE A 22 -12.25 -5.60 3.85
CA ILE A 22 -11.66 -6.95 3.81
C ILE A 22 -10.23 -6.89 4.35
N VAL A 23 -9.43 -5.91 3.91
CA VAL A 23 -8.03 -5.73 4.37
C VAL A 23 -7.95 -5.48 5.87
N CYS A 24 -8.86 -4.65 6.42
CA CYS A 24 -8.96 -4.42 7.85
C CYS A 24 -9.39 -5.67 8.64
N GLY A 25 -9.96 -6.67 7.97
CA GLY A 25 -10.36 -7.95 8.54
C GLY A 25 -9.20 -8.94 8.70
N PHE A 26 -8.07 -8.71 8.03
CA PHE A 26 -6.92 -9.61 8.04
C PHE A 26 -6.16 -9.59 9.38
N GLU A 27 -5.29 -10.58 9.55
CA GLU A 27 -4.29 -10.56 10.62
C GLU A 27 -3.21 -9.53 10.30
N THR A 28 -2.62 -8.92 11.34
CA THR A 28 -1.64 -7.84 11.19
C THR A 28 -0.47 -8.21 10.28
N TRP A 29 0.06 -9.43 10.38
CA TRP A 29 1.19 -9.87 9.55
C TRP A 29 0.81 -9.92 8.06
N VAL A 30 -0.44 -10.25 7.72
CA VAL A 30 -0.92 -10.22 6.32
C VAL A 30 -0.96 -8.78 5.81
N VAL A 31 -1.43 -7.83 6.62
CA VAL A 31 -1.45 -6.41 6.26
C VAL A 31 -0.03 -5.89 6.02
N VAL A 32 0.92 -6.28 6.87
CA VAL A 32 2.33 -5.97 6.71
C VAL A 32 2.88 -6.56 5.41
N ASP A 33 2.62 -7.84 5.13
CA ASP A 33 3.09 -8.51 3.91
C ASP A 33 2.49 -7.90 2.63
N VAL A 34 1.22 -7.48 2.67
CA VAL A 34 0.58 -6.74 1.58
C VAL A 34 1.31 -5.44 1.31
N LEU A 35 1.55 -4.62 2.34
CA LEU A 35 2.22 -3.33 2.18
C LEU A 35 3.69 -3.48 1.80
N ALA A 36 4.40 -4.45 2.38
CA ALA A 36 5.77 -4.81 2.02
C ALA A 36 5.86 -5.30 0.56
N SER A 37 4.84 -6.03 0.08
CA SER A 37 4.75 -6.43 -1.33
C SER A 37 4.63 -5.21 -2.24
N LEU A 38 3.83 -4.20 -1.88
CA LEU A 38 3.73 -2.95 -2.65
C LEU A 38 5.06 -2.19 -2.65
N GLN A 39 5.74 -2.12 -1.50
CA GLN A 39 7.07 -1.52 -1.41
C GLN A 39 8.07 -2.21 -2.34
N LYS A 40 8.11 -3.54 -2.31
CA LYS A 40 8.97 -4.33 -3.20
C LYS A 40 8.59 -4.16 -4.66
N GLY A 41 7.29 -4.15 -4.97
CA GLY A 41 6.75 -3.90 -6.30
C GLY A 41 7.20 -2.54 -6.84
N LEU A 42 7.12 -1.49 -6.03
CA LEU A 42 7.57 -0.15 -6.42
C LEU A 42 9.09 -0.08 -6.60
N ALA A 43 9.86 -0.72 -5.74
CA ALA A 43 11.33 -0.63 -5.78
C ALA A 43 12.00 -1.50 -6.86
N THR A 44 11.34 -2.58 -7.30
CA THR A 44 12.00 -3.62 -8.10
C THR A 44 11.27 -3.99 -9.38
N ALA A 45 10.05 -3.49 -9.62
CA ALA A 45 9.31 -3.90 -10.80
C ALA A 45 9.92 -3.30 -12.08
N LEU A 46 10.35 -4.19 -12.96
CA LEU A 46 10.81 -3.85 -14.31
C LEU A 46 9.66 -3.36 -15.23
N ARG A 47 8.40 -3.52 -14.79
CA ARG A 47 7.22 -3.20 -15.61
C ARG A 47 6.49 -2.00 -15.06
N HIS A 48 6.37 -0.99 -15.91
CA HIS A 48 5.66 0.25 -15.61
C HIS A 48 4.23 0.03 -15.11
N LYS A 49 3.51 -0.97 -15.66
CA LYS A 49 2.16 -1.30 -15.18
C LYS A 49 2.14 -1.68 -13.70
N ILE A 50 3.09 -2.50 -13.23
CA ILE A 50 3.14 -2.90 -11.81
C ILE A 50 3.47 -1.70 -10.92
N LEU A 51 4.37 -0.81 -11.38
CA LEU A 51 4.69 0.43 -10.66
C LEU A 51 3.43 1.30 -10.46
N ILE A 52 2.65 1.51 -11.52
CA ILE A 52 1.38 2.25 -11.47
C ILE A 52 0.41 1.61 -10.47
N GLN A 53 0.26 0.28 -10.51
CA GLN A 53 -0.66 -0.42 -9.61
C GLN A 53 -0.22 -0.28 -8.14
N CYS A 54 1.09 -0.40 -7.87
CA CYS A 54 1.62 -0.19 -6.53
C CYS A 54 1.39 1.24 -6.05
N ALA A 55 1.69 2.24 -6.88
CA ALA A 55 1.49 3.64 -6.55
C ALA A 55 0.02 3.96 -6.24
N LYS A 56 -0.92 3.47 -7.08
CA LYS A 56 -2.36 3.63 -6.85
C LYS A 56 -2.85 2.95 -5.57
N ALA A 57 -2.40 1.71 -5.33
CA ALA A 57 -2.75 0.97 -4.12
C ALA A 57 -2.29 1.71 -2.85
N ILE A 58 -1.08 2.30 -2.89
CA ILE A 58 -0.54 3.12 -1.81
C ILE A 58 -1.34 4.41 -1.62
N ASP A 59 -1.71 5.10 -2.71
CA ASP A 59 -2.58 6.28 -2.65
C ASP A 59 -3.94 5.95 -2.02
N PHE A 60 -4.58 4.84 -2.43
CA PHE A 60 -5.84 4.40 -1.83
C PHE A 60 -5.70 4.11 -0.33
N PHE A 61 -4.61 3.46 0.07
CA PHE A 61 -4.31 3.20 1.48
C PHE A 61 -4.14 4.51 2.27
N GLY A 62 -3.30 5.43 1.79
CA GLY A 62 -3.10 6.74 2.41
C GLY A 62 -4.41 7.53 2.50
N SER A 63 -5.15 7.61 1.39
CA SER A 63 -6.49 8.19 1.30
C SER A 63 -7.43 7.64 2.37
N PHE A 64 -7.45 6.32 2.56
CA PHE A 64 -8.28 5.68 3.56
C PHE A 64 -7.92 6.16 4.97
N LEU A 65 -6.62 6.15 5.32
CA LEU A 65 -6.13 6.60 6.63
C LEU A 65 -6.53 8.07 6.91
N PHE A 66 -6.33 8.96 5.94
CA PHE A 66 -6.66 10.38 6.10
C PHE A 66 -8.17 10.62 6.21
N ARG A 67 -8.98 10.03 5.33
CA ARG A 67 -10.44 10.20 5.34
C ARG A 67 -11.10 9.65 6.62
N HIS A 68 -10.46 8.67 7.25
CA HIS A 68 -11.02 7.97 8.41
C HIS A 68 -10.33 8.30 9.73
N LYS A 69 -9.33 9.19 9.74
CA LYS A 69 -8.54 9.56 10.94
C LYS A 69 -9.42 9.82 12.18
N HIS A 70 -10.53 10.53 12.00
CA HIS A 70 -11.45 10.94 13.08
C HIS A 70 -12.73 10.11 13.18
N ARG A 71 -12.87 9.05 12.37
CA ARG A 71 -14.08 8.21 12.36
C ARG A 71 -13.91 7.04 13.31
N ASP A 72 -14.93 6.73 14.09
CA ASP A 72 -14.89 5.61 15.02
C ASP A 72 -15.82 4.48 14.57
N THR A 73 -15.39 3.77 13.54
CA THR A 73 -16.10 2.59 13.02
C THR A 73 -15.28 1.34 13.33
N PRO A 74 -15.91 0.14 13.39
CA PRO A 74 -15.19 -1.11 13.65
C PRO A 74 -14.04 -1.36 12.68
N VAL A 75 -14.23 -1.02 11.40
CA VAL A 75 -13.22 -1.16 10.34
C VAL A 75 -12.00 -0.28 10.63
N VAL A 76 -12.24 0.99 10.98
CA VAL A 76 -11.17 1.95 11.28
C VAL A 76 -10.45 1.57 12.57
N SER A 77 -11.17 1.07 13.57
CA SER A 77 -10.59 0.57 14.81
C SER A 77 -9.63 -0.59 14.57
N ARG A 78 -9.98 -1.55 13.70
CA ARG A 78 -9.06 -2.62 13.29
C ARG A 78 -7.83 -2.11 12.55
N MET A 79 -7.99 -1.19 11.60
CA MET A 79 -6.83 -0.60 10.93
C MET A 79 -5.91 0.13 11.91
N ARG A 80 -6.46 0.90 12.87
CA ARG A 80 -5.66 1.50 13.94
C ARG A 80 -4.93 0.45 14.76
N HIS A 81 -5.58 -0.67 15.08
CA HIS A 81 -4.94 -1.77 15.78
C HIS A 81 -3.71 -2.27 15.01
N HIS A 82 -3.82 -2.54 13.70
CA HIS A 82 -2.66 -2.91 12.88
C HIS A 82 -1.52 -1.88 12.94
N LEU A 83 -1.85 -0.59 12.80
CA LEU A 83 -0.87 0.50 12.87
C LEU A 83 -0.21 0.64 14.24
N THR A 84 -0.92 0.33 15.34
CA THR A 84 -0.34 0.35 16.69
C THR A 84 0.62 -0.82 16.92
N GLN A 85 0.36 -1.96 16.27
CA GLN A 85 1.26 -3.12 16.33
C GLN A 85 2.51 -2.92 15.47
N VAL A 86 2.40 -2.13 14.39
CA VAL A 86 3.53 -1.81 13.50
C VAL A 86 3.59 -0.29 13.23
N PRO A 87 4.07 0.51 14.20
CA PRO A 87 4.04 1.98 14.09
C PRO A 87 4.91 2.54 12.96
N THR A 88 5.93 1.79 12.53
CA THR A 88 6.87 2.23 11.49
C THR A 88 6.33 2.09 10.08
N LEU A 89 5.23 1.35 9.88
CA LEU A 89 4.71 0.95 8.58
C LEU A 89 4.43 2.12 7.63
N VAL A 90 3.78 3.16 8.13
CA VAL A 90 3.46 4.37 7.35
C VAL A 90 4.73 5.17 7.06
N THR A 91 5.62 5.29 8.05
CA THR A 91 6.88 6.02 7.92
C THR A 91 7.80 5.36 6.88
N GLU A 92 7.91 4.04 6.91
CA GLU A 92 8.69 3.26 5.93
C GLU A 92 8.12 3.40 4.51
N LEU A 93 6.79 3.40 4.38
CA LEU A 93 6.13 3.60 3.09
C LEU A 93 6.40 5.00 2.51
N ILE A 94 6.32 6.04 3.34
CA ILE A 94 6.64 7.41 2.93
C ILE A 94 8.12 7.54 2.56
N ALA A 95 9.02 7.00 3.37
CA ALA A 95 10.45 7.04 3.12
C ALA A 95 10.80 6.37 1.78
N LEU A 96 10.14 5.27 1.43
CA LEU A 96 10.30 4.63 0.14
C LEU A 96 9.85 5.52 -1.03
N LEU A 97 8.66 6.11 -0.94
CA LEU A 97 8.14 7.01 -1.98
C LEU A 97 9.07 8.20 -2.21
N VAL A 98 9.55 8.82 -1.12
CA VAL A 98 10.51 9.93 -1.19
C VAL A 98 11.81 9.46 -1.83
N LYS A 99 12.33 8.30 -1.41
CA LYS A 99 13.56 7.74 -2.02
C LYS A 99 13.39 7.54 -3.52
N GLN A 100 12.28 6.93 -3.96
CA GLN A 100 12.00 6.69 -5.37
C GLN A 100 11.99 8.02 -6.16
N LEU A 101 11.31 9.05 -5.66
CA LEU A 101 11.27 10.37 -6.29
C LEU A 101 12.64 11.06 -6.34
N LEU A 102 13.48 10.86 -5.33
CA LEU A 102 14.82 11.49 -5.26
C LEU A 102 15.88 10.73 -6.07
N THR A 103 15.70 9.43 -6.29
CA THR A 103 16.66 8.59 -7.03
C THR A 103 16.29 8.37 -8.49
N ASP A 104 15.03 8.57 -8.88
CA ASP A 104 14.66 8.65 -10.29
C ASP A 104 15.10 10.03 -10.82
N ASP A 105 16.30 10.11 -11.40
CA ASP A 105 16.83 11.24 -12.18
C ASP A 105 16.03 11.52 -13.49
N HIS A 106 14.75 11.13 -13.54
CA HIS A 106 13.85 11.25 -14.69
C HIS A 106 12.61 12.10 -14.40
N THR A 107 12.61 12.96 -13.40
CA THR A 107 11.65 14.07 -13.32
C THR A 107 12.04 15.19 -14.27
N ASP A 108 11.91 14.94 -15.57
CA ASP A 108 11.44 15.98 -16.49
C ASP A 108 9.92 16.06 -16.30
N LEU A 109 9.49 16.78 -15.25
CA LEU A 109 8.10 17.16 -15.03
C LEU A 109 7.72 18.32 -15.96
#